data_AF-A0A158FKK4-F1
#
_entry.id   AF-A0A158FKK4-F1
#
_cell.length_a   1.000
_cell.length_b   1.000
_cell.length_c   1.000
_cell.angle_alpha   90.00
_cell.angle_beta   90.00
_cell.angle_gamma   90.00
#
_symmetry.space_group_name_H-M   'P 1'
#
loop_
_entity.id
_entity.type
_entity.pdbx_description
1 polymer ?
#
loop_
_entity_poly.entity_id
_entity_poly.type
_entity_poly.pdbx_seq_one_letter_code
_entity_poly.pdbx_strand_id
1 'polypeptide(L)'
;MLWALVCVALIGIYLMEVGTVWSTQVQRAREDELLRRGDAIRRAIVAYVQADQSGAYPKSFDDLLHDPRVSFVRRFLREAYSDPMTQGDWLTERGPGGELYGVYSSSMQEPLKKDGFPDDYASFALKPTYQDWKFTNFPERSMNRR
;
A
#
# COMPACT_ATOMS: atom_id res chain seq x y z
N MET A 1 -40.22 38.57 1.50
CA MET A 1 -38.74 38.50 1.63
C MET A 1 -38.26 37.45 2.63
N LEU A 2 -38.94 37.23 3.77
CA LEU A 2 -38.62 36.16 4.74
C LEU A 2 -38.55 34.75 4.12
N TRP A 3 -39.49 34.38 3.26
CA TRP A 3 -39.47 33.06 2.59
C TRP A 3 -38.25 32.82 1.71
N ALA A 4 -37.75 33.86 1.02
CA ALA A 4 -36.55 33.73 0.20
C ALA A 4 -35.31 33.47 1.07
N LEU A 5 -35.22 34.14 2.23
CA LEU A 5 -34.12 33.91 3.18
C LEU A 5 -34.17 32.50 3.77
N VAL A 6 -35.37 31.97 4.07
CA VAL A 6 -35.54 30.59 4.54
C VAL A 6 -35.14 29.57 3.47
N CYS A 7 -35.54 29.76 2.21
CA CYS A 7 -35.12 28.87 1.11
C CYS A 7 -33.60 28.87 0.93
N VAL A 8 -32.96 30.03 0.97
CA VAL A 8 -31.49 30.15 0.85
C VAL A 8 -30.78 29.48 2.04
N ALA A 9 -31.31 29.64 3.26
CA ALA A 9 -30.78 28.96 4.45
C ALA A 9 -30.90 27.44 4.35
N LEU A 10 -32.03 26.91 3.87
CA LEU A 10 -32.24 25.47 3.67
C LEU A 10 -31.32 24.89 2.58
N ILE A 11 -31.12 25.62 1.48
CA ILE A 11 -30.17 25.24 0.43
C ILE A 11 -28.73 25.21 0.98
N GLY A 12 -28.35 26.20 1.81
CA GLY A 12 -27.04 26.23 2.46
C GLY A 12 -26.77 25.04 3.38
N ILE A 13 -27.77 24.61 4.16
CA ILE A 13 -27.67 23.44 5.04
C ILE A 13 -27.60 22.15 4.21
N TYR A 14 -28.40 22.03 3.14
CA TYR A 14 -28.42 20.85 2.27
C TYR A 14 -27.10 20.67 1.48
N LEU A 15 -26.46 21.75 1.05
CA LEU A 15 -25.17 21.68 0.35
C LEU A 15 -24.01 21.24 1.27
N MET A 16 -24.10 21.50 2.58
CA MET A 16 -23.06 21.11 3.54
C MET A 16 -22.94 19.59 3.73
N GLU A 17 -24.03 18.82 3.55
CA GLU A 17 -24.00 17.35 3.66
C GLU A 17 -23.28 16.65 2.49
N VAL A 18 -23.19 17.29 1.32
CA VAL A 18 -22.64 16.65 0.10
C VAL A 18 -21.11 16.60 0.11
N GLY A 19 -20.43 17.48 0.87
CA GLY A 19 -18.97 17.61 0.85
C GLY A 19 -18.20 16.47 1.54
N THR A 20 -18.75 15.91 2.62
CA THR A 20 -18.06 14.88 3.43
C THR A 20 -18.12 13.50 2.76
N VAL A 21 -19.18 13.21 2.02
CA VAL A 21 -19.33 11.94 1.29
C VAL A 21 -18.23 11.80 0.24
N TRP A 22 -17.83 12.90 -0.41
CA TRP A 22 -16.79 12.90 -1.44
C TRP A 22 -15.40 12.59 -0.88
N SER A 23 -15.01 13.20 0.25
CA SER A 23 -13.68 12.97 0.83
C SER A 23 -13.50 11.54 1.31
N THR A 24 -14.52 10.95 1.92
CA THR A 24 -14.52 9.54 2.32
C THR A 24 -14.48 8.60 1.12
N GLN A 25 -15.21 8.88 0.04
CA GLN A 25 -15.15 8.07 -1.18
C GLN A 25 -13.75 8.09 -1.81
N VAL A 26 -13.11 9.26 -1.88
CA VAL A 26 -11.73 9.38 -2.40
C VAL A 26 -10.75 8.62 -1.52
N GLN A 27 -10.86 8.70 -0.19
CA GLN A 27 -10.00 7.96 0.73
C GLN A 27 -10.17 6.44 0.57
N ARG A 28 -11.41 5.93 0.43
CA ARG A 28 -11.66 4.50 0.14
C ARG A 28 -11.03 4.06 -1.18
N ALA A 29 -11.19 4.84 -2.24
CA ALA A 29 -10.58 4.52 -3.53
C ALA A 29 -9.04 4.46 -3.45
N ARG A 30 -8.41 5.38 -2.69
CA ARG A 30 -6.95 5.35 -2.44
C ARG A 30 -6.54 4.17 -1.57
N GLU A 31 -7.36 3.77 -0.61
CA GLU A 31 -7.13 2.61 0.25
C GLU A 31 -7.18 1.30 -0.54
N ASP A 32 -8.17 1.13 -1.41
CA ASP A 32 -8.24 -0.03 -2.31
C ASP A 32 -7.03 -0.08 -3.27
N GLU A 33 -6.61 1.09 -3.76
CA GLU A 33 -5.39 1.23 -4.56
C GLU A 33 -4.13 0.88 -3.76
N LEU A 34 -4.04 1.30 -2.50
CA LEU A 34 -2.92 1.03 -1.61
C LEU A 34 -2.76 -0.47 -1.40
N LEU A 35 -3.86 -1.17 -1.10
CA LEU A 35 -3.86 -2.63 -0.95
C LEU A 35 -3.46 -3.33 -2.24
N ARG A 36 -3.99 -2.90 -3.38
CA ARG A 36 -3.71 -3.54 -4.68
C ARG A 36 -2.27 -3.34 -5.13
N ARG A 37 -1.74 -2.12 -5.01
CA ARG A 37 -0.34 -1.79 -5.37
C ARG A 37 0.62 -2.45 -4.39
N GLY A 38 0.35 -2.35 -3.09
CA GLY A 38 1.16 -2.98 -2.06
C GLY A 38 1.23 -4.50 -2.21
N ASP A 39 0.10 -5.15 -2.51
CA ASP A 39 0.07 -6.58 -2.83
C ASP A 39 0.83 -6.94 -4.11
N ALA A 40 0.68 -6.16 -5.17
CA ALA A 40 1.44 -6.37 -6.40
C ALA A 40 2.95 -6.30 -6.15
N ILE A 41 3.41 -5.36 -5.30
CA ILE A 41 4.82 -5.21 -4.92
C ILE A 41 5.27 -6.41 -4.07
N ARG A 42 4.48 -6.81 -3.04
CA ARG A 42 4.79 -7.98 -2.22
C ARG A 42 4.96 -9.23 -3.09
N ARG A 43 4.02 -9.48 -4.00
CA ARG A 43 4.05 -10.63 -4.91
C ARG A 43 5.23 -10.55 -5.89
N ALA A 44 5.61 -9.35 -6.34
CA ALA A 44 6.80 -9.18 -7.16
C ALA A 44 8.08 -9.55 -6.39
N ILE A 45 8.20 -9.17 -5.11
CA ILE A 45 9.32 -9.56 -4.25
C ILE A 45 9.36 -11.08 -4.05
N VAL A 46 8.21 -11.71 -3.77
CA VAL A 46 8.11 -13.16 -3.63
C VAL A 46 8.55 -13.87 -4.92
N ALA A 47 8.03 -13.42 -6.07
CA ALA A 47 8.39 -13.99 -7.36
C ALA A 47 9.86 -13.79 -7.71
N TYR A 48 10.44 -12.64 -7.34
CA TYR A 48 11.87 -12.34 -7.51
C TYR A 48 12.75 -13.27 -6.65
N VAL A 49 12.36 -13.54 -5.41
CA VAL A 49 13.07 -14.46 -4.52
C VAL A 49 12.97 -15.90 -5.05
N GLN A 50 11.79 -16.32 -5.50
CA GLN A 50 11.55 -17.67 -6.02
C GLN A 50 12.17 -17.90 -7.41
N ALA A 51 12.49 -16.83 -8.13
CA ALA A 51 13.05 -16.87 -9.47
C ALA A 51 14.49 -17.37 -9.54
N ASP A 52 15.20 -17.39 -8.41
CA ASP A 52 16.58 -17.81 -8.28
C ASP A 52 16.74 -18.79 -7.11
N GLN A 53 17.59 -19.79 -7.27
CA GLN A 53 17.82 -20.82 -6.24
C GLN A 53 18.52 -20.26 -4.99
N SER A 54 19.22 -19.14 -5.13
CA SER A 54 19.87 -18.47 -4.00
C SER A 54 18.88 -17.92 -2.97
N GLY A 55 17.61 -17.72 -3.36
CA GLY A 55 16.61 -17.04 -2.53
C GLY A 55 16.99 -15.58 -2.21
N ALA A 56 17.90 -14.99 -2.99
CA ALA A 56 18.37 -13.64 -2.72
C ALA A 56 17.27 -12.61 -3.01
N TYR A 57 17.05 -11.72 -2.06
CA TYR A 57 16.10 -10.62 -2.17
C TYR A 57 16.58 -9.51 -3.10
N PRO A 58 15.67 -8.69 -3.64
CA PRO A 58 16.03 -7.51 -4.44
C PRO A 58 16.73 -6.47 -3.55
N LYS A 59 17.66 -5.69 -4.11
CA LYS A 59 18.34 -4.60 -3.40
C LYS A 59 17.64 -3.26 -3.61
N SER A 60 16.96 -3.09 -4.73
CA SER A 60 16.21 -1.87 -5.03
C SER A 60 14.85 -2.19 -5.64
N PHE A 61 14.02 -1.16 -5.78
CA PHE A 61 12.75 -1.28 -6.47
C PHE A 61 12.95 -1.51 -7.98
N ASP A 62 14.04 -0.98 -8.54
CA ASP A 62 14.40 -1.15 -9.95
C ASP A 62 14.67 -2.63 -10.30
N ASP A 63 15.20 -3.41 -9.36
CA ASP A 63 15.41 -4.86 -9.55
C ASP A 63 14.10 -5.62 -9.81
N LEU A 64 12.96 -5.10 -9.33
CA LEU A 64 11.64 -5.67 -9.61
C LEU A 64 11.14 -5.34 -11.03
N LEU A 65 11.57 -4.22 -11.59
CA LEU A 65 11.23 -3.78 -12.95
C LEU A 65 12.15 -4.42 -13.98
N HIS A 66 13.41 -4.64 -13.62
CA HIS A 66 14.41 -5.27 -14.47
C HIS A 66 15.37 -6.10 -13.63
N ASP A 67 15.30 -7.42 -13.78
CA ASP A 67 16.17 -8.34 -13.05
C ASP A 67 17.61 -8.28 -13.58
N PRO A 68 18.60 -7.79 -12.81
CA PRO A 68 19.99 -7.67 -13.26
C PRO A 68 20.72 -9.02 -13.31
N ARG A 69 20.11 -10.10 -12.80
CA ARG A 69 20.72 -11.44 -12.73
C ARG A 69 20.69 -12.17 -14.08
N VAL A 70 19.85 -11.71 -15.00
CA VAL A 70 19.63 -12.35 -16.30
C VAL A 70 19.93 -11.39 -17.44
N SER A 71 20.39 -11.91 -18.57
CA SER A 71 20.74 -11.12 -19.75
C SER A 71 19.54 -10.75 -20.63
N PHE A 72 18.35 -11.28 -20.34
CA PHE A 72 17.11 -11.00 -21.05
C PHE A 72 16.15 -10.16 -20.19
N VAL A 73 15.17 -9.52 -20.82
CA VAL A 73 14.19 -8.70 -20.09
C VAL A 73 13.27 -9.61 -19.26
N ARG A 74 13.48 -9.60 -17.95
CA ARG A 74 12.59 -10.23 -16.96
C ARG A 74 12.08 -9.16 -16.00
N ARG A 75 10.76 -9.05 -15.90
CA ARG A 75 10.07 -8.07 -15.05
C ARG A 75 9.14 -8.80 -14.09
N PHE A 76 9.22 -8.45 -12.80
CA PHE A 76 8.31 -8.97 -11.77
C PHE A 76 7.21 -7.95 -11.44
N LEU A 77 7.49 -6.67 -11.64
CA LEU A 77 6.55 -5.58 -11.50
C LEU A 77 6.36 -4.87 -12.85
N ARG A 78 5.11 -4.45 -13.14
CA ARG A 78 4.77 -3.82 -14.43
C ARG A 78 5.32 -2.40 -14.56
N GLU A 79 5.23 -1.64 -13.47
CA GLU A 79 5.62 -0.24 -13.39
C GLU A 79 6.00 0.15 -11.96
N ALA A 80 6.72 1.27 -11.82
CA ALA A 80 6.99 1.86 -10.52
C ALA A 80 5.73 2.55 -9.99
N TYR A 81 4.93 1.81 -9.23
CA TYR A 81 3.72 2.38 -8.62
C TYR A 81 4.08 3.45 -7.57
N SER A 82 3.48 4.63 -7.66
CA SER A 82 3.51 5.63 -6.57
C SER A 82 2.57 5.23 -5.42
N ASP A 83 2.86 5.70 -4.22
CA ASP A 83 1.97 5.55 -3.06
C ASP A 83 0.67 6.35 -3.29
N PRO A 84 -0.51 5.71 -3.36
CA PRO A 84 -1.76 6.42 -3.64
C PRO A 84 -2.22 7.35 -2.52
N MET A 85 -1.74 7.17 -1.28
CA MET A 85 -2.08 8.03 -0.15
C MET A 85 -1.34 9.35 -0.20
N THR A 86 -0.03 9.31 -0.47
CA THR A 86 0.86 10.48 -0.46
C THR A 86 1.18 11.01 -1.86
N GLN A 87 0.85 10.26 -2.91
CA GLN A 87 1.25 10.50 -4.30
C GLN A 87 2.77 10.62 -4.50
N GLY A 88 3.53 9.99 -3.58
CA GLY A 88 4.98 10.01 -3.58
C GLY A 88 5.59 8.61 -3.58
N ASP A 89 6.82 8.52 -3.10
CA ASP A 89 7.56 7.28 -3.01
C ASP A 89 7.14 6.43 -1.81
N TRP A 90 7.23 5.11 -1.98
CA TRP A 90 7.03 4.17 -0.90
C TRP A 90 8.21 4.19 0.07
N LEU A 91 7.92 4.04 1.36
CA LEU A 91 8.95 3.69 2.33
C LEU A 91 9.28 2.20 2.20
N THR A 92 10.55 1.86 2.41
CA THR A 92 11.06 0.49 2.26
C THR A 92 11.29 -0.16 3.61
N GLU A 93 10.86 -1.41 3.74
CA GLU A 93 11.25 -2.29 4.85
C GLU A 93 12.50 -3.05 4.41
N ARG A 94 13.60 -2.86 5.16
CA ARG A 94 14.92 -3.34 4.78
C ARG A 94 15.39 -4.48 5.68
N GLY A 95 16.05 -5.47 5.09
CA GLY A 95 16.78 -6.51 5.81
C GLY A 95 18.11 -6.02 6.39
N PRO A 96 18.79 -6.85 7.20
CA PRO A 96 20.07 -6.50 7.82
C PRO A 96 21.19 -6.17 6.82
N GLY A 97 21.14 -6.75 5.61
CA GLY A 97 22.07 -6.51 4.52
C GLY A 97 21.61 -5.42 3.54
N GLY A 98 20.53 -4.70 3.85
CA GLY A 98 19.93 -3.70 2.97
C GLY A 98 18.98 -4.27 1.91
N GLU A 99 18.62 -5.55 2.01
CA GLU A 99 17.66 -6.20 1.13
C GLU A 99 16.28 -5.55 1.24
N LEU A 100 15.54 -5.47 0.14
CA LEU A 100 14.17 -4.99 0.11
C LEU A 100 13.22 -6.13 0.50
N TYR A 101 12.73 -6.11 1.74
CA TYR A 101 11.75 -7.09 2.24
C TYR A 101 10.31 -6.67 1.99
N GLY A 102 10.06 -5.38 1.78
CA GLY A 102 8.72 -4.89 1.53
C GLY A 102 8.62 -3.38 1.48
N VAL A 103 7.39 -2.90 1.42
CA VAL A 103 7.08 -1.47 1.36
C VAL A 103 5.89 -1.11 2.24
N TYR A 104 5.79 0.17 2.57
CA TYR A 104 4.65 0.75 3.28
C TYR A 104 4.49 2.24 2.92
N SER A 105 3.30 2.77 3.14
CA SER A 105 3.01 4.20 2.91
C SER A 105 3.66 5.06 3.99
N SER A 106 4.02 6.30 3.68
CA SER A 106 4.42 7.29 4.69
C SER A 106 3.22 7.98 5.36
N SER A 107 1.99 7.66 4.95
CA SER A 107 0.77 8.28 5.46
C SER A 107 0.45 7.85 6.89
N MET A 108 0.27 8.84 7.78
CA MET A 108 -0.21 8.65 9.15
C MET A 108 -1.74 8.69 9.26
N GLN A 109 -2.47 8.70 8.13
CA GLN A 109 -3.93 8.71 8.15
C GLN A 109 -4.49 7.37 8.67
N GLU A 110 -5.65 7.46 9.33
CA GLU A 110 -6.34 6.27 9.84
C GLU A 110 -7.01 5.48 8.70
N PRO A 111 -6.85 4.14 8.66
CA PRO A 111 -7.56 3.30 7.70
C PRO A 111 -9.06 3.26 7.93
N LEU A 112 -9.81 3.29 6.83
CA LEU A 112 -11.27 3.14 6.85
C LEU A 112 -11.65 1.65 6.91
N LYS A 113 -10.88 0.78 6.25
CA LYS A 113 -11.11 -0.67 6.29
C LYS A 113 -10.60 -1.26 7.60
N LYS A 114 -11.50 -1.96 8.30
CA LYS A 114 -11.23 -2.63 9.58
C LYS A 114 -11.42 -4.15 9.54
N ASP A 115 -11.97 -4.70 8.45
CA ASP A 115 -12.28 -6.13 8.31
C ASP A 115 -12.15 -6.61 6.85
N GLY A 116 -12.40 -7.91 6.62
CA GLY A 116 -12.40 -8.50 5.29
C GLY A 116 -11.05 -8.42 4.58
N PHE A 117 -9.95 -8.55 5.34
CA PHE A 117 -8.60 -8.68 4.79
C PHE A 117 -8.33 -10.16 4.48
N PRO A 118 -7.55 -10.46 3.41
CA PRO A 118 -6.95 -11.78 3.22
C PRO A 118 -6.05 -12.17 4.39
N ASP A 119 -5.80 -13.46 4.58
CA ASP A 119 -4.98 -13.99 5.70
C ASP A 119 -3.60 -13.34 5.79
N ASP A 120 -2.93 -13.13 4.66
CA ASP A 120 -1.63 -12.44 4.56
C ASP A 120 -1.63 -11.04 5.18
N TYR A 121 -2.81 -10.41 5.26
CA TYR A 121 -3.01 -9.04 5.71
C TYR A 121 -3.98 -8.93 6.89
N ALA A 122 -4.34 -10.04 7.55
CA ALA A 122 -5.28 -10.02 8.67
C ALA A 122 -4.85 -9.05 9.79
N SER A 123 -3.55 -8.88 10.00
CA SER A 123 -3.00 -7.94 11.00
C SER A 123 -3.32 -6.46 10.70
N PHE A 124 -3.64 -6.10 9.47
CA PHE A 124 -3.93 -4.71 9.05
C PHE A 124 -5.21 -4.18 9.71
N ALA A 125 -6.16 -5.05 10.02
CA ALA A 125 -7.40 -4.72 10.73
C ALA A 125 -7.17 -4.02 12.08
N LEU A 126 -6.04 -4.32 12.74
CA LEU A 126 -5.71 -3.81 14.07
C LEU A 126 -4.76 -2.61 14.03
N LYS A 127 -4.40 -2.13 12.84
CA LYS A 127 -3.40 -1.07 12.68
C LYS A 127 -4.04 0.32 12.74
N PRO A 128 -3.43 1.26 13.49
CA PRO A 128 -3.97 2.61 13.64
C PRO A 128 -3.73 3.49 12.41
N THR A 129 -2.69 3.22 11.61
CA THR A 129 -2.32 4.07 10.47
C THR A 129 -1.97 3.24 9.22
N TYR A 130 -2.02 3.87 8.04
CA TYR A 130 -1.52 3.24 6.80
C TYR A 130 -0.01 2.99 6.82
N GLN A 131 0.75 3.72 7.64
CA GLN A 131 2.19 3.47 7.82
C GLN A 131 2.48 2.09 8.42
N ASP A 132 1.54 1.56 9.21
CA ASP A 132 1.64 0.24 9.82
C ASP A 132 1.19 -0.90 8.88
N TRP A 133 0.60 -0.57 7.74
CA TRP A 133 0.26 -1.53 6.69
C TRP A 133 1.51 -1.85 5.88
N LYS A 134 2.28 -2.81 6.40
CA LYS A 134 3.54 -3.25 5.81
C LYS A 134 3.32 -4.42 4.87
N PHE A 135 3.57 -4.20 3.59
CA PHE A 135 3.50 -5.22 2.54
C PHE A 135 4.86 -5.91 2.44
N THR A 136 5.10 -6.89 3.30
CA THR A 136 6.41 -7.54 3.44
C THR A 136 6.39 -9.03 3.12
N ASN A 137 7.56 -9.53 2.72
CA ASN A 137 7.87 -10.95 2.62
C ASN A 137 9.16 -11.21 3.39
N PHE A 138 9.07 -11.59 4.66
CA PHE A 138 10.26 -11.94 5.44
C PHE A 138 10.76 -13.34 5.04
N PRO A 139 12.07 -13.58 5.04
CA PRO A 139 12.58 -14.93 4.89
C PRO A 139 12.03 -15.79 6.02
N GLU A 140 11.64 -17.03 5.73
CA GLU A 140 11.30 -17.99 6.77
C GLU A 140 12.50 -18.07 7.72
N ARG A 141 12.34 -17.48 8.91
CA ARG A 141 13.35 -17.52 9.95
C ARG A 141 13.55 -18.99 10.27
N SER A 142 14.66 -19.59 9.84
CA SER A 142 15.05 -20.90 10.36
C SER A 142 15.16 -20.75 11.87
N MET A 143 14.17 -21.29 12.59
CA MET A 143 14.10 -21.23 14.04
C MET A 143 15.14 -22.21 14.60
N ASN A 144 16.43 -21.94 14.39
CA ASN A 144 17.48 -22.53 15.22
C ASN A 144 17.47 -21.79 16.56
N ARG A 145 16.48 -22.10 17.41
CA ARG A 145 16.62 -21.90 18.85
C ARG A 145 17.63 -22.94 19.32
N ARG A 146 18.84 -22.49 19.66
CA ARG A 146 19.73 -23.23 20.56
C ARG A 146 19.17 -23.19 21.97
#